data_AF-A0A973EMJ6-F1
#
_entry.id   AF-A0A973EMJ6-F1
#
_cell.length_a   1.000
_cell.length_b   1.000
_cell.length_c   1.000
_cell.angle_alpha   90.00
_cell.angle_beta   90.00
_cell.angle_gamma   90.00
#
_symmetry.space_group_name_H-M   'P 1'
#
loop_
_entity.id
_entity.type
_entity.pdbx_description
1 polymer ?
#
loop_
_entity_poly.entity_id
_entity_poly.type
_entity_poly.pdbx_seq_one_letter_code
_entity_poly.pdbx_strand_id
1 'polypeptide(L)' 'MDLRVRRGTRRIVVGGVPVGGGAPVVVQSMTNTDTRDWESTVSQIRRLEAAGCEMVRVAVP' A
#
# COMPACT_ATOMS: atom_id res chain seq x y z
N MET A 1 -12.57 -10.57 -24.95
CA MET A 1 -11.71 -10.16 -23.83
C MET A 1 -12.52 -9.22 -22.96
N ASP A 2 -13.14 -9.72 -21.90
CA ASP A 2 -13.95 -8.89 -21.00
C ASP A 2 -13.00 -8.07 -20.11
N LEU A 3 -12.62 -6.88 -20.62
CA LEU A 3 -11.85 -5.85 -19.92
C LEU A 3 -12.74 -5.21 -18.85
N ARG A 4 -13.07 -5.98 -17.82
CA ARG A 4 -14.11 -5.64 -16.85
C ARG A 4 -13.81 -4.34 -16.12
N VAL A 5 -14.78 -3.43 -16.16
CA VAL A 5 -14.87 -2.27 -15.28
C VAL A 5 -14.76 -2.74 -13.82
N ARG A 6 -13.95 -2.05 -13.00
CA ARG A 6 -13.77 -2.38 -11.58
C ARG A 6 -15.12 -2.46 -10.87
N ARG A 7 -15.29 -3.45 -9.99
CA ARG A 7 -16.49 -3.61 -9.16
C ARG A 7 -16.77 -2.33 -8.38
N GLY A 8 -18.02 -1.86 -8.39
CA GLY A 8 -18.48 -0.79 -7.51
C GLY A 8 -18.31 -1.20 -6.05
N THR A 9 -17.50 -0.47 -5.30
CA THR A 9 -17.27 -0.69 -3.87
C THR A 9 -17.46 0.61 -3.09
N ARG A 10 -17.72 0.51 -1.79
CA ARG A 10 -17.64 1.67 -0.89
C ARG A 10 -16.22 2.25 -0.94
N ARG A 11 -16.11 3.57 -1.03
CA ARG A 11 -14.83 4.28 -0.88
C ARG A 11 -14.46 4.37 0.60
N ILE A 12 -13.19 4.09 0.91
CA ILE A 12 -12.56 4.35 2.21
C ILE A 12 -11.31 5.20 2.02
N VAL A 13 -10.77 5.75 3.12
CA VAL A 13 -9.52 6.52 3.12
C VAL A 13 -8.58 5.92 4.15
N VAL A 14 -7.35 5.62 3.74
CA VAL A 14 -6.28 5.11 4.61
C VAL A 14 -5.13 6.10 4.59
N GLY A 15 -4.89 6.81 5.70
CA GLY A 15 -3.79 7.80 5.78
C GLY A 15 -3.83 8.89 4.69
N GLY A 16 -5.02 9.24 4.17
CA GLY A 16 -5.20 10.17 3.06
C GLY A 16 -5.33 9.51 1.68
N VAL A 17 -5.02 8.21 1.55
CA VAL A 17 -5.11 7.47 0.29
C VAL A 17 -6.52 6.91 0.07
N PRO A 18 -7.24 7.30 -1.00
CA PRO A 18 -8.58 6.77 -1.28
C PRO A 18 -8.52 5.37 -1.89
N VAL A 19 -9.31 4.43 -1.35
CA VAL A 19 -9.39 3.03 -1.84
C VAL A 19 -10.84 2.69 -2.16
N GLY A 20 -11.05 2.11 -3.36
CA GLY A 20 -12.39 1.71 -3.82
C GLY A 20 -13.26 2.88 -4.28
N GLY A 21 -14.52 2.60 -4.62
CA GLY A 21 -15.49 3.61 -5.07
C GLY A 21 -14.99 4.46 -6.25
N GLY A 22 -14.37 3.82 -7.24
CA GLY A 22 -13.86 4.48 -8.44
C GLY A 22 -12.51 5.21 -8.29
N ALA A 23 -11.86 5.14 -7.11
CA ALA A 23 -10.47 5.59 -6.99
C ALA A 23 -9.51 4.70 -7.83
N PRO A 24 -8.37 5.22 -8.27
CA PRO A 24 -7.32 4.42 -8.92
C PRO A 24 -6.90 3.19 -8.11
N VAL A 25 -6.28 2.22 -8.79
CA VAL A 25 -5.71 1.04 -8.12
C VAL A 25 -4.48 1.47 -7.34
N VAL A 26 -4.57 1.41 -6.02
CA VAL A 26 -3.45 1.73 -5.13
C VAL A 26 -2.41 0.60 -5.16
N VAL A 27 -1.15 0.94 -5.41
CA VAL A 27 0.00 0.04 -5.33
C VAL A 27 0.46 -0.10 -3.89
N GLN A 28 0.39 -1.32 -3.35
CA GLN A 28 0.76 -1.62 -1.97
C GLN A 28 1.92 -2.62 -1.92
N SER A 29 2.68 -2.60 -0.83
CA SER A 29 3.73 -3.58 -0.55
C SER A 29 3.84 -3.86 0.96
N MET A 30 4.73 -4.76 1.35
CA MET A 30 5.00 -5.11 2.74
C MET A 30 6.51 -5.15 3.00
N THR A 31 6.94 -4.65 4.16
CA THR A 31 8.33 -4.83 4.59
C THR A 31 8.61 -6.29 4.91
N ASN A 32 9.87 -6.71 4.75
CA ASN A 32 10.35 -8.04 5.11
C ASN A 32 11.49 -8.02 6.15
N THR A 33 11.71 -6.86 6.76
CA THR A 33 12.61 -6.66 7.90
C THR A 33 11.94 -7.12 9.20
N ASP A 34 12.74 -7.40 10.24
CA ASP A 34 12.22 -7.50 11.60
C ASP A 34 11.73 -6.12 12.03
N THR A 35 10.44 -5.96 12.33
CA THR A 35 9.84 -4.68 12.70
C THR A 35 10.51 -4.03 13.92
N ARG A 36 11.14 -4.81 14.80
CA ARG A 36 11.88 -4.29 15.96
C ARG A 36 13.18 -3.59 15.55
N ASP A 37 13.72 -3.92 14.39
CA ASP A 37 14.78 -3.15 13.73
C ASP A 37 14.14 -2.00 12.94
N TRP A 38 13.96 -0.87 13.64
CA TRP A 38 13.29 0.29 13.09
C TRP A 38 14.09 0.94 11.96
N GLU A 39 15.43 0.90 12.00
CA GLU A 39 16.30 1.51 10.99
C GLU A 39 16.16 0.79 9.65
N SER A 40 16.27 -0.54 9.68
CA SER A 40 16.10 -1.38 8.49
C SER A 40 14.69 -1.25 7.91
N THR A 41 13.68 -1.24 8.79
CA THR A 41 12.26 -1.09 8.39
C THR A 41 12.00 0.27 7.72
N VAL A 42 12.43 1.38 8.32
CA VAL A 42 12.28 2.72 7.74
C VAL A 42 13.06 2.86 6.43
N SER A 43 14.27 2.30 6.37
CA SER A 43 15.09 2.27 5.17
C SER A 43 14.38 1.54 4.02
N GLN A 44 13.76 0.40 4.29
CA GLN A 44 12.97 -0.32 3.30
C GLN A 44 11.71 0.45 2.88
N ILE A 45 10.98 1.05 3.81
CA ILE A 45 9.80 1.88 3.51
C ILE A 45 10.17 2.99 2.52
N ARG A 46 11.28 3.70 2.75
CA ARG A 46 11.75 4.76 1.83
C ARG A 46 12.09 4.22 0.43
N ARG A 47 12.67 3.02 0.34
CA ARG A 47 12.92 2.38 -0.97
C ARG A 47 11.62 2.00 -1.69
N LEU A 48 10.63 1.51 -0.95
CA LEU A 48 9.31 1.18 -1.51
C LEU A 48 8.58 2.44 -1.99
N GLU A 49 8.61 3.51 -1.21
CA GLU A 49 8.07 4.82 -1.58
C GLU A 49 8.74 5.35 -2.87
N ALA A 50 10.08 5.33 -2.93
CA ALA A 50 10.82 5.73 -4.13
C ALA A 50 10.51 4.87 -5.37
N ALA A 51 10.08 3.62 -5.18
CA ALA A 51 9.63 2.73 -6.25
C ALA A 51 8.15 2.95 -6.65
N GLY A 52 7.44 3.90 -6.03
CA GLY A 52 6.04 4.22 -6.32
C GLY A 52 5.03 3.46 -5.46
N CYS A 53 5.45 2.89 -4.33
CA CYS A 53 4.52 2.30 -3.37
C CYS A 53 3.71 3.39 -2.66
N GLU A 54 2.38 3.29 -2.73
CA GLU A 54 1.44 4.26 -2.14
C GLU A 54 1.01 3.86 -0.72
N MET A 55 1.18 2.59 -0.34
CA MET A 55 0.87 2.09 1.01
C MET A 55 1.73 0.89 1.39
N VAL A 56 2.39 0.96 2.54
CA VAL A 56 3.26 -0.12 3.05
C VAL A 56 2.64 -0.77 4.28
N ARG A 57 2.63 -2.11 4.30
CA ARG A 57 2.27 -2.92 5.47
C ARG A 57 3.52 -3.32 6.25
N VAL A 58 3.43 -3.30 7.57
CA VAL A 58 4.48 -3.73 8.49
C VAL A 58 3.91 -4.83 9.39
N ALA A 59 4.70 -5.85 9.70
CA ALA A 59 4.27 -6.91 10.62
C ALA A 59 4.27 -6.41 12.07
N VAL A 60 3.23 -6.72 12.83
CA VAL A 60 3.21 -6.57 14.29
C VAL A 60 2.86 -7.96 14.82
N PRO A 61 3.87 -8.77 15.24
CA PRO A 61 3.64 -10.15 15.65
C PRO A 61 2.89 -10.25 16.99
#